data_AF-A0A9D9SYC2-F1
#
_entry.id   AF-A0A9D9SYC2-F1
#
_cell.length_a   1.000
_cell.length_b   1.000
_cell.length_c   1.000
_cell.angle_alpha   90.00
_cell.angle_beta   90.00
_cell.angle_gamma   90.00
#
_symmetry.space_group_name_H-M   'P 1'
#
loop_
_entity.id
_entity.type
_entity.pdbx_description
1 polymer ?
#
loop_
_entity_poly.entity_id
_entity_poly.type
_entity_poly.pdbx_seq_one_letter_code
_entity_poly.pdbx_strand_id
1 'polypeptide(L)'
;MKKFILLFVISVASLFSFAQKTASISKDALASGKKSGQYSFVLPTDISAKQVDAVKGYYKDYFTTVFNPTTHTLQLNLLSKEEMNLQVINRIMLSLDIQEYNVGKEKVSFTELFEQYLK
;
A
#
# COMPACT_ATOMS: atom_id res chain seq x y z
N MET A 1 -14.17 2.77 43.84
CA MET A 1 -13.20 1.86 43.17
C MET A 1 -13.60 1.52 41.73
N LYS A 2 -14.82 1.02 41.45
CA LYS A 2 -15.25 0.66 40.08
C LYS A 2 -15.20 1.79 39.04
N LYS A 3 -15.51 3.04 39.44
CA LYS A 3 -15.49 4.22 38.54
C LYS A 3 -14.07 4.65 38.12
N PHE A 4 -13.05 4.39 38.95
CA PHE A 4 -11.65 4.70 38.64
C PHE A 4 -11.05 3.68 37.67
N ILE A 5 -11.50 2.43 37.73
CA ILE A 5 -11.09 1.38 36.78
C ILE A 5 -11.56 1.72 35.36
N LEU A 6 -12.78 2.24 35.20
CA LEU A 6 -13.32 2.60 33.88
C LEU A 6 -12.55 3.76 33.23
N LEU A 7 -12.18 4.78 34.02
CA LEU A 7 -11.34 5.90 33.58
C LEU A 7 -9.94 5.43 33.17
N PHE A 8 -9.36 4.48 33.92
CA PHE A 8 -8.06 3.90 33.61
C PHE A 8 -8.09 3.08 32.30
N VAL A 9 -9.16 2.31 32.06
CA VAL A 9 -9.32 1.52 30.82
C VAL A 9 -9.46 2.42 29.58
N ILE A 10 -10.19 3.54 29.68
CA ILE A 10 -10.35 4.49 28.56
C ILE A 10 -9.01 5.20 28.24
N SER A 11 -8.22 5.55 29.26
CA SER A 11 -6.91 6.20 29.07
C SER A 11 -5.86 5.27 28.45
N VAL A 12 -5.94 3.95 28.70
CA VAL A 12 -5.01 2.98 28.11
C VAL A 12 -5.35 2.72 26.63
N ALA A 13 -6.63 2.79 26.26
CA ALA A 13 -7.06 2.61 24.87
C ALA A 13 -6.56 3.73 23.94
N SER A 14 -6.40 4.96 24.43
CA SER A 14 -5.83 6.09 23.65
C SER A 14 -4.33 5.97 23.36
N LEU A 15 -3.62 5.02 23.98
CA LEU A 15 -2.18 4.80 23.73
C LEU A 15 -1.92 3.93 22.51
N PHE A 16 -2.93 3.24 21.99
CA PHE A 16 -2.83 2.45 20.76
C PHE A 16 -3.11 3.34 19.55
N SER A 17 -2.15 4.20 19.19
CA SER A 17 -2.15 4.84 17.88
C SER A 17 -1.80 3.77 16.83
N PHE A 18 -2.77 3.36 16.01
CA PHE A 18 -2.51 2.49 14.88
C PHE A 18 -1.67 3.27 13.87
N ALA A 19 -0.38 2.95 13.78
CA ALA A 19 0.49 3.53 12.77
C ALA A 19 -0.05 3.19 11.37
N GLN A 20 -0.23 4.21 10.54
CA GLN A 20 -0.71 4.05 9.17
C GLN A 20 0.30 3.22 8.37
N LYS A 21 -0.19 2.20 7.66
CA LYS A 21 0.67 1.28 6.92
C LYS A 21 1.30 2.01 5.74
N THR A 22 2.63 1.97 5.66
CA THR A 22 3.41 2.69 4.65
C THR A 22 4.15 1.70 3.74
N ALA A 23 3.83 1.71 2.45
CA ALA A 23 4.63 0.99 1.45
C ALA A 23 5.85 1.81 1.01
N SER A 24 6.82 1.20 0.35
CA SER A 24 7.99 1.91 -0.18
C SER A 24 8.21 1.58 -1.65
N ILE A 25 8.66 2.57 -2.42
CA ILE A 25 9.08 2.41 -3.82
C ILE A 25 10.27 3.33 -4.09
N SER A 26 11.30 2.84 -4.78
CA SER A 26 12.43 3.69 -5.16
C SER A 26 12.06 4.58 -6.35
N LYS A 27 12.72 5.74 -6.48
CA LYS A 27 12.52 6.63 -7.64
C LYS A 27 12.84 5.92 -8.96
N ASP A 28 13.87 5.06 -8.98
CA ASP A 28 14.24 4.27 -10.15
C ASP A 28 13.19 3.20 -10.50
N ALA A 29 12.65 2.50 -9.49
CA ALA A 29 11.59 1.51 -9.70
C ALA A 29 10.31 2.18 -10.20
N LEU A 30 9.97 3.36 -9.68
CA LEU A 30 8.85 4.14 -10.15
C LEU A 30 9.05 4.62 -11.60
N ALA A 31 10.22 5.16 -11.93
CA ALA A 31 10.54 5.60 -13.29
C ALA A 31 10.53 4.43 -14.29
N SER A 32 11.03 3.27 -13.87
CA SER A 32 10.96 2.02 -14.65
C SER A 32 9.52 1.55 -14.82
N GLY A 33 8.70 1.67 -13.77
CA GLY A 33 7.27 1.35 -13.80
C GLY A 33 6.49 2.22 -14.78
N LYS A 34 6.72 3.54 -14.80
CA LYS A 34 6.08 4.43 -15.80
C LYS A 34 6.39 3.99 -17.24
N LYS A 35 7.61 3.54 -17.50
CA LYS A 35 8.04 3.08 -18.83
C LYS A 35 7.51 1.68 -19.19
N SER A 36 7.44 0.77 -18.23
CA SER A 36 7.17 -0.65 -18.48
C SER A 36 5.74 -1.08 -18.16
N GLY A 37 5.01 -0.33 -17.33
CA GLY A 37 3.77 -0.77 -16.69
C GLY A 37 3.99 -1.73 -15.50
N GLN A 38 5.24 -1.97 -15.10
CA GLN A 38 5.59 -2.90 -14.01
C GLN A 38 6.15 -2.14 -12.80
N TYR A 39 5.36 -2.07 -11.73
CA TYR A 39 5.71 -1.36 -10.52
C TYR A 39 6.09 -2.34 -9.41
N SER A 40 7.18 -2.05 -8.70
CA SER A 40 7.67 -2.88 -7.60
C SER A 40 7.62 -2.10 -6.30
N PHE A 41 6.71 -2.49 -5.41
CA PHE A 41 6.52 -1.90 -4.10
C PHE A 41 7.02 -2.85 -3.02
N VAL A 42 7.65 -2.32 -1.98
CA VAL A 42 7.93 -3.05 -0.74
C VAL A 42 6.80 -2.75 0.23
N LEU A 43 6.04 -3.79 0.58
CA LEU A 43 4.93 -3.69 1.52
C LEU A 43 5.43 -3.76 2.98
N PRO A 44 4.65 -3.25 3.94
CA PRO A 44 4.87 -3.50 5.36
C PRO A 44 4.95 -5.00 5.68
N THR A 45 5.76 -5.34 6.69
CA THR A 45 6.02 -6.74 7.07
C THR A 45 4.82 -7.45 7.69
N ASP A 46 3.82 -6.72 8.16
CA ASP A 46 2.56 -7.25 8.68
C ASP A 46 1.55 -7.60 7.57
N ILE A 47 1.86 -7.30 6.30
CA ILE A 47 1.06 -7.74 5.14
C ILE A 47 1.50 -9.13 4.71
N SER A 48 0.57 -10.07 4.82
CA SER A 48 0.74 -11.48 4.47
C SER A 48 0.37 -11.78 3.01
N ALA A 49 0.92 -12.89 2.49
CA ALA A 49 0.53 -13.41 1.18
C ALA A 49 -0.98 -13.69 1.08
N LYS A 50 -1.60 -14.15 2.18
CA LYS A 50 -3.05 -14.41 2.25
C LYS A 50 -3.87 -13.12 2.04
N GLN A 51 -3.43 -11.99 2.61
CA GLN A 51 -4.10 -10.70 2.40
C GLN A 51 -3.97 -10.24 0.95
N VAL A 52 -2.77 -10.34 0.36
CA VAL A 52 -2.56 -10.01 -1.05
C VAL A 52 -3.42 -10.88 -1.98
N ASP A 53 -3.47 -12.19 -1.71
CA ASP A 53 -4.27 -13.14 -2.49
C ASP A 53 -5.77 -12.88 -2.38
N ALA A 54 -6.24 -12.45 -1.21
CA ALA A 54 -7.65 -12.11 -0.99
C ALA A 54 -8.09 -10.90 -1.82
N VAL A 55 -7.20 -9.94 -2.09
CA VAL A 55 -7.57 -8.70 -2.77
C VAL A 55 -7.21 -8.67 -4.26
N LYS A 56 -6.17 -9.40 -4.69
CA LYS A 56 -5.71 -9.35 -6.10
C LYS A 56 -6.79 -9.79 -7.08
N GLY A 57 -7.71 -10.66 -6.65
CA GLY A 57 -8.77 -11.19 -7.49
C GLY A 57 -9.78 -10.16 -7.98
N TYR A 58 -9.96 -9.05 -7.25
CA TYR A 58 -10.92 -8.00 -7.59
C TYR A 58 -10.48 -7.09 -8.74
N TYR A 59 -9.21 -7.18 -9.15
CA TYR A 59 -8.58 -6.21 -10.05
C TYR A 59 -7.91 -6.85 -11.26
N LYS A 60 -8.27 -8.10 -11.59
CA LYS A 60 -7.66 -8.89 -12.67
C LYS A 60 -7.78 -8.24 -14.05
N ASP A 61 -8.78 -7.41 -14.27
CA ASP A 61 -8.99 -6.70 -15.54
C ASP A 61 -8.01 -5.52 -15.72
N TYR A 62 -7.27 -5.14 -14.68
CA TYR A 62 -6.41 -3.96 -14.68
C TYR A 62 -4.93 -4.31 -14.52
N PHE A 63 -4.60 -5.36 -13.75
CA PHE A 63 -3.23 -5.80 -13.52
C PHE A 63 -3.12 -7.29 -13.18
N THR A 64 -1.89 -7.79 -13.18
CA THR A 64 -1.48 -9.01 -12.48
C THR A 64 -0.55 -8.67 -11.31
N THR A 65 -0.51 -9.52 -10.29
CA THR A 65 0.41 -9.36 -9.14
C THR A 65 1.26 -10.58 -8.89
N VAL A 66 2.49 -10.33 -8.46
CA VAL A 66 3.39 -11.33 -7.87
C VAL A 66 3.89 -10.78 -6.54
N PHE A 67 3.65 -11.51 -5.46
CA PHE A 67 4.11 -11.12 -4.12
C PHE A 67 5.20 -12.08 -3.63
N ASN A 68 6.34 -11.53 -3.25
CA ASN A 68 7.42 -12.27 -2.61
C ASN A 68 7.35 -12.05 -1.09
N PRO A 69 6.96 -13.07 -0.29
CA PRO A 69 6.83 -12.93 1.16
C PRO A 69 8.18 -12.82 1.87
N THR A 70 9.29 -13.18 1.24
CA THR A 70 10.63 -13.08 1.84
C THR A 70 11.12 -11.63 1.81
N THR A 71 10.87 -10.92 0.71
CA THR A 71 11.29 -9.52 0.53
C THR A 71 10.15 -8.52 0.73
N HIS A 72 8.95 -9.01 1.05
CA HIS A 72 7.69 -8.25 1.06
C HIS A 72 7.47 -7.42 -0.20
N THR A 73 8.00 -7.88 -1.34
CA THR A 73 7.90 -7.13 -2.60
C THR A 73 6.63 -7.54 -3.34
N LEU A 74 5.76 -6.57 -3.60
CA LEU A 74 4.62 -6.68 -4.50
C LEU A 74 4.98 -6.10 -5.86
N GLN A 75 5.07 -6.97 -6.85
CA GLN A 75 5.15 -6.56 -8.25
C GLN A 75 3.75 -6.47 -8.84
N LEU A 76 3.41 -5.31 -9.38
CA LEU A 76 2.16 -4.99 -10.07
C LEU A 76 2.47 -4.79 -11.55
N ASN A 77 1.90 -5.64 -12.40
CA ASN A 77 2.05 -5.51 -13.85
C ASN A 77 0.71 -5.07 -14.45
N LEU A 78 0.63 -3.84 -14.91
CA LEU A 78 -0.55 -3.29 -15.55
C LEU A 78 -0.83 -3.98 -16.88
N LEU A 79 -2.10 -4.23 -17.18
CA LEU A 79 -2.52 -4.75 -18.49
C LEU A 79 -2.59 -3.66 -19.57
N SER A 80 -2.85 -2.42 -19.16
CA SER A 80 -2.82 -1.21 -20.00
C SER A 80 -2.26 -0.04 -19.20
N LYS A 81 -1.78 1.00 -19.89
CA LYS A 81 -1.26 2.25 -19.27
C LYS A 81 -2.29 3.37 -19.22
N GLU A 82 -3.56 3.04 -19.43
CA GLU A 82 -4.66 3.99 -19.26
C GLU A 82 -4.77 4.45 -17.81
N GLU A 83 -5.31 5.65 -17.62
CA GLU A 83 -5.44 6.27 -16.30
C GLU A 83 -6.21 5.37 -15.31
N MET A 84 -7.23 4.66 -15.78
CA MET A 84 -8.00 3.72 -14.95
C MET A 84 -7.11 2.60 -14.37
N ASN A 85 -6.17 2.06 -15.14
CA ASN A 85 -5.25 1.02 -14.67
C ASN A 85 -4.30 1.58 -13.60
N LEU A 86 -3.85 2.84 -13.75
CA LEU A 86 -3.03 3.53 -12.77
C LEU A 86 -3.80 3.80 -11.46
N GLN A 87 -5.07 4.21 -11.55
CA GLN A 87 -5.92 4.40 -10.37
C GLN A 87 -6.13 3.10 -9.58
N VAL A 88 -6.14 1.97 -10.27
CA VAL A 88 -6.35 0.65 -9.66
C VAL A 88 -5.11 0.18 -8.88
N ILE A 89 -3.90 0.72 -9.13
CA ILE A 89 -2.74 0.58 -8.22
C ILE A 89 -3.09 1.10 -6.83
N ASN A 90 -3.68 2.29 -6.73
CA ASN A 90 -4.09 2.83 -5.43
C ASN A 90 -5.17 1.98 -4.76
N ARG A 91 -6.13 1.44 -5.53
CA ARG A 91 -7.23 0.63 -4.97
C ARG A 91 -6.73 -0.65 -4.30
N ILE A 92 -5.80 -1.38 -4.92
CA ILE A 92 -5.25 -2.58 -4.28
C ILE A 92 -4.46 -2.24 -3.01
N MET A 93 -3.69 -1.15 -3.03
CA MET A 93 -2.93 -0.72 -1.85
C MET A 93 -3.85 -0.31 -0.70
N LEU A 94 -4.91 0.45 -1.00
CA LEU A 94 -5.95 0.78 -0.01
C LEU A 94 -6.64 -0.46 0.54
N SER A 95 -6.86 -1.49 -0.28
CA SER A 95 -7.43 -2.78 0.16
C SER A 95 -6.49 -3.57 1.09
N LEU A 96 -5.21 -3.18 1.15
CA LEU A 96 -4.20 -3.69 2.07
C LEU A 96 -3.94 -2.72 3.24
N ASP A 97 -4.84 -1.75 3.45
CA ASP A 97 -4.76 -0.66 4.43
C ASP A 97 -3.55 0.27 4.26
N ILE A 98 -2.93 0.29 3.06
CA ILE A 98 -1.79 1.15 2.75
C ILE A 98 -2.30 2.47 2.17
N GLN A 99 -1.98 3.56 2.87
CA GLN A 99 -2.42 4.91 2.52
C GLN A 99 -1.27 5.91 2.38
N GLU A 100 -0.07 5.51 2.78
CA GLU A 100 1.15 6.32 2.70
C GLU A 100 2.26 5.53 2.00
N TYR A 101 3.20 6.26 1.39
CA TYR A 101 4.30 5.70 0.62
C TYR A 101 5.59 6.45 0.90
N ASN A 102 6.68 5.71 1.05
CA ASN A 102 8.03 6.26 0.95
C ASN A 102 8.50 6.17 -0.51
N VAL A 103 8.61 7.32 -1.19
CA VAL A 103 9.19 7.44 -2.53
C VAL A 103 10.65 7.88 -2.38
N GLY A 104 11.56 6.91 -2.27
CA GLY A 104 12.94 7.18 -1.87
C GLY A 104 13.02 7.71 -0.43
N LYS A 105 13.28 9.01 -0.26
CA LYS A 105 13.36 9.69 1.06
C LYS A 105 12.11 10.51 1.41
N GLU A 106 11.16 10.59 0.50
CA GLU A 106 9.97 11.42 0.64
C GLU A 106 8.79 10.58 1.06
N LYS A 107 8.04 11.03 2.07
CA LYS A 107 6.80 10.38 2.50
C LYS A 107 5.62 11.12 1.87
N VAL A 108 4.77 10.39 1.16
CA VAL A 108 3.61 10.93 0.44
C VAL A 108 2.36 10.10 0.73
N SER A 109 1.19 10.74 0.69
CA SER A 109 -0.11 10.06 0.73
C SER A 109 -0.40 9.32 -0.58
N PHE A 110 -1.40 8.43 -0.58
CA PHE A 110 -1.84 7.75 -1.80
C PHE A 110 -2.35 8.72 -2.89
N THR A 111 -2.93 9.85 -2.49
CA THR A 111 -3.36 10.91 -3.40
C THR A 111 -2.16 11.58 -4.06
N GLU A 112 -1.15 11.95 -3.25
CA GLU A 112 0.09 12.56 -3.76
C GLU A 112 0.90 11.58 -4.60
N LEU A 113 0.95 10.30 -4.24
CA LEU A 113 1.56 9.26 -5.08
C LEU A 113 0.91 9.26 -6.47
N PHE A 114 -0.42 9.31 -6.55
CA PHE A 114 -1.09 9.29 -7.84
C PHE A 114 -0.82 10.54 -8.66
N GLU A 115 -1.09 11.72 -8.10
CA GLU A 115 -0.99 12.99 -8.83
C GLU A 115 0.45 13.38 -9.19
N GLN A 116 1.43 13.09 -8.33
CA GLN A 116 2.82 13.50 -8.56
C GLN A 116 3.65 12.41 -9.26
N TYR A 117 3.31 11.13 -9.04
CA TYR A 117 4.19 10.01 -9.36
C TYR A 117 3.58 8.94 -10.26
N LEU A 118 2.27 8.86 -10.48
CA LEU A 118 1.67 7.85 -11.37
C LEU A 118 1.08 8.46 -12.65
N LYS A 119 0.39 9.60 -12.53
CA LYS A 119 -0.03 10.44 -13.65
C LYS A 119 1.19 10.96 -14.43
#